data_AF-A0A7Y0ELD2-F1
#
_entry.id   AF-A0A7Y0ELD2-F1
#
_cell.length_a   1.000
_cell.length_b   1.000
_cell.length_c   1.000
_cell.angle_alpha   90.00
_cell.angle_beta   90.00
_cell.angle_gamma   90.00
#
_symmetry.space_group_name_H-M   'P 1'
#
loop_
_entity.id
_entity.type
_entity.pdbx_description
1 polymer ?
#
loop_
_entity_poly.entity_id
_entity_poly.type
_entity_poly.pdbx_seq_one_letter_code
_entity_poly.pdbx_strand_id
1 'polypeptide(L)'
;MKEKVYCEVLKEYKVPSSNDEKAIYLVRYGYVDWYRDGNKRLAVYILMQYNGRIKYINPAHLLVEKDKNGRSDFSRVMKMIGLLMREFKLSDRSK
;
A
#
# COMPACT_ATOMS: atom_id res chain seq x y z
N MET A 1 14.66 4.25 -16.71
CA MET A 1 13.77 3.88 -15.58
C MET A 1 12.31 3.79 -16.05
N LYS A 2 11.98 2.84 -16.94
CA LYS A 2 10.68 2.74 -17.63
C LYS A 2 9.80 1.58 -17.13
N GLU A 3 9.99 1.11 -15.90
CA GLU A 3 9.40 -0.17 -15.46
C GLU A 3 8.29 -0.06 -14.43
N LYS A 4 8.11 1.10 -13.78
CA LYS A 4 7.15 1.24 -12.68
C LYS A 4 5.87 1.90 -13.18
N VAL A 5 4.74 1.24 -12.94
CA VAL A 5 3.40 1.79 -13.19
C VAL A 5 3.02 2.87 -12.17
N TYR A 6 3.74 2.95 -11.06
CA TYR A 6 3.49 3.92 -9.99
C TYR A 6 4.13 5.27 -10.32
N CYS A 7 3.32 6.32 -10.34
CA CYS A 7 3.76 7.68 -10.63
C CYS A 7 3.92 8.49 -9.32
N GLU A 8 3.04 9.46 -9.11
CA GLU A 8 3.04 10.35 -7.95
C GLU A 8 2.32 9.70 -6.76
N VAL A 9 2.93 9.80 -5.58
CA VAL A 9 2.32 9.37 -4.31
C VAL A 9 1.76 10.59 -3.60
N LEU A 10 0.44 10.62 -3.41
CA LEU A 10 -0.24 11.72 -2.71
C LEU A 10 -0.27 11.50 -1.20
N LYS A 11 -0.38 10.23 -0.77
CA LYS A 11 -0.35 9.85 0.64
C LYS A 11 0.30 8.48 0.83
N GLU A 12 1.02 8.33 1.94
CA GLU A 12 1.61 7.07 2.35
C GLU A 12 1.44 6.86 3.86
N TYR A 13 1.05 5.65 4.24
CA TYR A 13 1.20 5.12 5.59
C TYR A 13 2.19 3.96 5.58
N LYS A 14 3.06 3.94 6.59
CA LYS A 14 4.04 2.87 6.80
C LYS A 14 3.57 1.96 7.92
N VAL A 15 3.50 0.65 7.66
CA VAL A 15 3.14 -0.36 8.64
C VAL A 15 4.29 -1.36 8.77
N PRO A 16 4.95 -1.48 9.94
CA PRO A 16 5.99 -2.49 10.15
C PRO A 16 5.41 -3.90 10.01
N SER A 17 6.14 -4.84 9.39
CA SER A 17 5.72 -6.23 9.34
C SER A 17 5.96 -6.96 10.65
N SER A 18 5.10 -7.93 10.96
CA SER A 18 5.32 -8.87 12.05
C SER A 18 6.32 -9.98 11.70
N ASN A 19 6.57 -10.24 10.40
CA ASN A 19 7.42 -11.35 9.95
C ASN A 19 8.91 -11.00 9.88
N ASP A 20 9.23 -9.73 9.66
CA ASP A 20 10.60 -9.25 9.49
C ASP A 20 10.68 -7.79 9.96
N GLU A 21 11.55 -7.52 10.93
CA GLU A 21 11.74 -6.19 11.53
C GLU A 21 12.23 -5.13 10.52
N LYS A 22 12.84 -5.56 9.42
CA LYS A 22 13.32 -4.67 8.36
C LYS A 22 12.32 -4.53 7.21
N ALA A 23 11.17 -5.19 7.31
CA ALA A 23 10.12 -5.17 6.32
C ALA A 23 8.99 -4.21 6.72
N ILE A 24 8.59 -3.34 5.78
CA ILE A 24 7.55 -2.34 5.98
C ILE A 24 6.56 -2.39 4.81
N TYR A 25 5.26 -2.50 5.12
CA TYR A 25 4.19 -2.26 4.16
C TYR A 25 4.03 -0.76 3.92
N LEU A 26 4.01 -0.37 2.66
CA LEU A 26 3.74 0.98 2.21
C LEU A 26 2.32 1.02 1.66
N VAL A 27 1.37 1.48 2.46
CA VAL A 27 -0.03 1.66 2.07
C VAL A 27 -0.18 3.04 1.46
N ARG A 28 -0.39 3.12 0.16
CA ARG A 28 -0.30 4.37 -0.62
C ARG A 28 -1.61 4.71 -1.30
N TYR A 29 -1.83 6.01 -1.45
CA TYR A 29 -2.81 6.59 -2.36
C TYR A 29 -2.07 7.50 -3.35
N GLY A 30 -2.28 7.29 -4.65
CA GLY A 30 -1.60 8.06 -5.68
C GLY A 30 -1.92 7.63 -7.10
N TYR A 31 -1.26 8.27 -8.06
CA TYR A 31 -1.46 8.02 -9.48
C TYR A 31 -0.70 6.78 -9.95
N VAL A 32 -1.39 5.95 -10.73
CA VAL A 32 -0.86 4.75 -11.38
C VAL A 32 -1.18 4.81 -12.87
N ASP A 33 -0.18 4.52 -13.69
CA ASP A 33 -0.24 4.40 -15.13
C ASP A 33 0.05 2.93 -15.49
N TRP A 34 -1.00 2.11 -15.52
CA TRP A 34 -0.90 0.66 -15.74
C TRP A 34 -0.33 0.32 -17.12
N TYR A 35 -0.67 1.11 -18.14
CA TYR A 35 -0.29 0.85 -19.52
C TYR A 35 0.94 1.65 -19.98
N ARG A 36 1.43 2.56 -19.13
CA ARG A 36 2.58 3.45 -19.41
C ARG A 36 2.33 4.33 -20.63
N ASP A 37 1.07 4.70 -20.86
CA ASP A 37 0.61 5.51 -21.98
C ASP A 37 0.31 6.97 -21.57
N GLY A 38 0.58 7.32 -20.31
CA GLY A 38 0.26 8.62 -19.72
C GLY A 38 -1.13 8.69 -19.10
N ASN A 39 -1.98 7.65 -19.27
CA ASN A 39 -3.32 7.59 -18.70
C ASN A 39 -3.27 7.19 -17.22
N LYS A 40 -2.95 8.18 -16.40
CA LYS A 40 -2.83 8.03 -14.95
C LYS A 40 -4.22 7.97 -14.29
N ARG A 41 -4.44 7.02 -13.40
CA ARG A 41 -5.63 7.00 -12.52
C ARG A 41 -5.21 6.88 -11.06
N LEU A 42 -6.05 7.44 -10.18
CA LEU A 42 -5.86 7.32 -8.74
C LEU A 42 -6.15 5.90 -8.27
N ALA A 43 -5.29 5.38 -7.40
CA ALA A 43 -5.44 4.06 -6.81
C ALA A 43 -4.96 4.05 -5.36
N VAL A 44 -5.56 3.18 -4.56
CA VAL A 44 -4.97 2.69 -3.31
C VAL A 44 -4.21 1.41 -3.63
N TYR A 45 -2.95 1.33 -3.20
CA TYR A 45 -2.12 0.17 -3.44
C TYR A 45 -1.14 -0.06 -2.30
N ILE A 46 -0.69 -1.31 -2.14
CA ILE A 46 0.23 -1.70 -1.09
C ILE A 46 1.50 -2.23 -1.75
N LEU A 47 2.66 -1.70 -1.33
CA LEU A 47 3.97 -2.21 -1.70
C LEU A 47 4.72 -2.67 -0.46
N MET A 48 5.75 -3.48 -0.66
CA MET A 48 6.63 -3.90 0.41
C MET A 48 8.00 -3.26 0.28
N GLN A 49 8.54 -2.76 1.38
CA GLN A 49 9.91 -2.27 1.48
C GLN A 49 10.72 -3.21 2.37
N TYR A 50 11.87 -3.65 1.90
CA TYR A 50 12.84 -4.43 2.67
C TYR A 50 14.18 -3.71 2.66
N ASN A 51 14.81 -3.49 3.81
CA ASN A 51 16.12 -2.83 3.91
C ASN A 51 16.19 -1.50 3.13
N GLY A 52 15.13 -0.68 3.24
CA GLY A 52 15.04 0.61 2.53
C GLY A 52 14.72 0.51 1.03
N ARG A 53 14.59 -0.69 0.46
CA ARG A 53 14.32 -0.91 -0.97
C ARG A 53 12.89 -1.37 -1.20
N ILE A 54 12.14 -0.63 -2.02
CA ILE A 54 10.77 -0.97 -2.40
C ILE A 54 10.79 -2.10 -3.43
N LYS A 55 10.01 -3.14 -3.18
CA LYS A 55 9.75 -4.26 -4.08
C LYS A 55 8.45 -4.01 -4.82
N TYR A 56 8.54 -4.01 -6.15
CA TYR A 56 7.42 -3.71 -7.06
C TYR A 56 6.88 -4.95 -7.77
N ILE A 57 7.66 -6.04 -7.80
CA ILE A 57 7.31 -7.28 -8.52
C ILE A 57 6.56 -8.23 -7.59
N ASN A 58 7.06 -8.39 -6.36
CA ASN A 58 6.45 -9.30 -5.39
C ASN A 58 5.23 -8.63 -4.76
N PRO A 59 4.07 -9.31 -4.75
CA PRO A 59 2.90 -8.80 -4.04
C PRO A 59 3.19 -8.68 -2.55
N ALA A 60 2.54 -7.72 -1.90
CA ALA A 60 2.58 -7.58 -0.46
C ALA A 60 1.70 -8.66 0.19
N HIS A 61 2.31 -9.63 0.86
CA HIS A 61 1.59 -10.63 1.65
C HIS A 61 1.31 -10.10 3.04
N LEU A 62 0.04 -9.94 3.40
CA LEU A 62 -0.37 -9.49 4.72
C LEU A 62 -0.53 -10.69 5.66
N LEU A 63 0.29 -10.77 6.71
CA LEU A 63 0.11 -11.81 7.72
C LEU A 63 -1.22 -11.60 8.45
N VAL A 64 -1.98 -12.68 8.58
CA VAL A 64 -3.25 -12.73 9.32
C VAL A 64 -3.06 -13.19 10.76
N GLU A 65 -1.94 -13.85 11.06
CA GLU A 65 -1.55 -14.23 12.41
C GLU A 65 -1.32 -13.00 13.29
N LYS A 66 -1.64 -13.14 14.57
CA LYS A 66 -1.53 -12.05 15.54
C LYS A 66 -0.12 -12.01 16.11
N ASP A 67 0.43 -10.81 16.23
CA ASP A 67 1.66 -10.57 16.98
C ASP A 67 1.44 -10.67 18.50
N LYS A 68 2.50 -10.44 19.27
CA LYS A 68 2.48 -10.38 20.74
C LYS A 68 1.50 -9.34 21.32
N ASN A 69 1.06 -8.37 20.52
CA ASN A 69 0.10 -7.34 20.90
C ASN A 69 -1.33 -7.69 20.44
N GLY A 70 -1.55 -8.90 19.94
CA GLY A 70 -2.86 -9.39 19.50
C GLY A 70 -3.34 -8.82 18.15
N ARG A 71 -2.45 -8.20 17.36
CA ARG A 71 -2.81 -7.56 16.08
C ARG A 71 -2.10 -8.22 14.91
N SER A 72 -2.79 -8.36 13.78
CA SER A 72 -2.20 -8.88 12.54
C SER A 72 -1.77 -7.76 11.60
N ASP A 73 -0.81 -8.04 10.71
CA ASP A 73 -0.40 -7.13 9.63
C ASP A 73 -1.62 -6.74 8.78
N PHE A 74 -2.49 -7.72 8.45
CA PHE A 74 -3.75 -7.50 7.75
C PHE A 74 -4.61 -6.43 8.43
N SER A 75 -4.90 -6.58 9.72
CA SER A 75 -5.74 -5.63 10.46
C SER A 75 -5.15 -4.22 10.49
N ARG A 76 -3.82 -4.10 10.62
CA ARG A 76 -3.12 -2.82 10.67
C ARG A 76 -3.10 -2.13 9.31
N VAL A 77 -2.89 -2.88 8.23
CA VAL A 77 -2.98 -2.36 6.85
C VAL A 77 -4.40 -1.95 6.49
N MET A 78 -5.41 -2.75 6.81
CA MET A 78 -6.81 -2.40 6.57
C MET A 78 -7.23 -1.14 7.34
N LYS A 79 -6.73 -0.94 8.55
CA LYS A 79 -6.92 0.31 9.30
C LYS A 79 -6.36 1.53 8.52
N MET A 80 -5.19 1.39 7.89
CA MET A 80 -4.59 2.47 7.10
C MET A 80 -5.37 2.74 5.81
N ILE A 81 -5.85 1.70 5.13
CA ILE A 81 -6.76 1.86 3.97
C ILE A 81 -8.03 2.59 4.41
N GLY A 82 -8.62 2.21 5.54
CA GLY A 82 -9.80 2.90 6.08
C GLY A 82 -9.55 4.38 6.40
N LEU A 83 -8.33 4.76 6.79
CA LEU A 83 -7.95 6.17 6.94
C LEU A 83 -7.93 6.88 5.58
N LEU A 84 -7.31 6.27 4.56
CA LEU A 84 -7.29 6.81 3.20
C LEU A 84 -8.72 6.97 2.64
N MET A 85 -9.58 5.98 2.85
CA MET A 85 -10.98 6.04 2.42
C MET A 85 -11.70 7.24 3.02
N ARG A 86 -11.50 7.52 4.31
CA ARG A 86 -12.10 8.68 4.98
C ARG A 86 -11.49 10.00 4.51
N GLU A 87 -10.17 10.09 4.44
CA GLU A 87 -9.45 11.32 4.08
C GLU A 87 -9.77 11.77 2.65
N PHE A 88 -9.81 10.82 1.71
CA PHE A 88 -10.04 11.10 0.30
C PHE A 88 -11.48 10.82 -0.17
N LYS A 89 -12.39 10.53 0.77
CA LYS A 89 -13.80 10.21 0.51
C LYS A 89 -13.97 9.15 -0.58
N LEU A 90 -13.13 8.11 -0.53
CA LEU A 90 -13.17 7.00 -1.48
C LEU A 90 -14.44 6.18 -1.23
N SER A 91 -15.25 5.99 -2.26
CA SER A 91 -16.47 5.19 -2.17
C SER A 91 -16.66 4.35 -3.42
N ASP A 92 -17.09 3.11 -3.24
CA ASP A 92 -17.46 2.20 -4.33
C ASP A 92 -18.88 2.50 -4.89
N ARG A 93 -19.54 3.55 -4.40
CA ARG A 93 -20.83 3.98 -4.91
C ARG A 93 -20.60 4.81 -6.18
N SER A 94 -20.88 4.21 -7.32
CA SER A 94 -21.13 4.95 -8.57
C SER A 94 -22.22 5.99 -8.28
N LYS A 95 -21.94 7.26 -8.59
CA LYS A 95 -22.99 8.27 -8.71
C LYS A 95 -23.90 7.95 -9.88
#